data_AF-A0A7J7J7E8-F1
#
_entry.id   AF-A0A7J7J7E8-F1
#
_cell.length_a   1.000
_cell.length_b   1.000
_cell.length_c   1.000
_cell.angle_alpha   90.00
_cell.angle_beta   90.00
_cell.angle_gamma   90.00
#
_symmetry.space_group_name_H-M   'P 1'
#
loop_
_entity.id
_entity.type
_entity.pdbx_description
1 polymer ?
#
loop_
_entity_poly.entity_id
_entity_poly.type
_entity_poly.pdbx_seq_one_letter_code
_entity_poly.pdbx_strand_id
1 'polypeptide(L)'
;MLSAYHLLIVMVSLSTCEVLTSRPRPQELIVMTVATDANHDGYQQFLASIIQHKLTLEPVGVGMEWTGGDIETKPGGGMKINLLKKAVEKYKDRTDLALLITDSYDAIMHGSQSNIIDAFMDLQASVVFSAEVFIWPDASLAVKYPPVRTGESRYLNSGGYMGYADSIYKLLTDHEIADADDDQLYFTNLFIDEYQLQLHGGSMYSENEAPKLSPAEAIDRMSIKLDKRSTIFQTLNGVLDQVDIKYKNSKSYLFNVGTGSRPLVIHGNGPIKHKLNRMVSYLNDAWTPTSGCNACTKNRIDVSDAKELPTLLMTLMIEETTPFLYHWFDRLDALTYPKDKLDVLVHNQYAYHEKLVSDWVEKNKDTYKSMKYVSSTEGLNAAEGKNKALQQCIDEKCEYLLSIDSVAQITKPDLLEHLVSLNKSCITPMMVRPGLLFSTFWAEKNENGYYAQGENYRDHVTYEMM
;
A
#
# COMPACT_ATOMS: atom_id res chain seq x y z
N MET A 1 -56.75 59.25 39.91
CA MET A 1 -56.14 57.91 39.85
C MET A 1 -56.01 57.53 38.38
N LEU A 2 -54.83 57.75 37.80
CA LEU A 2 -54.50 57.30 36.44
C LEU A 2 -53.51 56.15 36.58
N SER A 3 -53.92 54.96 36.16
CA SER A 3 -53.10 53.75 36.15
C SER A 3 -52.30 53.71 34.85
N ALA A 4 -50.96 53.71 34.98
CA ALA A 4 -50.04 53.57 33.86
C ALA A 4 -49.77 52.08 33.61
N TYR A 5 -50.20 51.57 32.46
CA TYR A 5 -49.80 50.25 31.96
C TYR A 5 -48.37 50.35 31.40
N HIS A 6 -47.43 49.63 32.00
CA HIS A 6 -46.10 49.43 31.43
C HIS A 6 -46.15 48.29 30.39
N LEU A 7 -45.92 48.64 29.13
CA LEU A 7 -45.76 47.69 28.03
C LEU A 7 -44.33 47.16 28.05
N LEU A 8 -44.15 45.90 28.43
CA LEU A 8 -42.85 45.21 28.39
C LEU A 8 -42.61 44.71 26.96
N ILE A 9 -41.79 45.41 26.17
CA ILE A 9 -41.35 44.94 24.86
C ILE A 9 -40.14 44.03 25.08
N VAL A 10 -40.34 42.72 24.93
CA VAL A 10 -39.26 41.73 24.85
C VAL A 10 -38.75 41.75 23.41
N MET A 11 -37.61 42.40 23.18
CA MET A 11 -36.86 42.23 21.93
C MET A 11 -36.19 40.85 21.97
N VAL A 12 -36.80 39.88 21.29
CA VAL A 12 -36.13 38.63 20.92
C VAL A 12 -35.20 38.97 19.76
N SER A 13 -33.90 39.02 20.00
CA SER A 13 -32.94 39.01 18.89
C SER A 13 -33.02 37.62 18.24
N LEU A 14 -33.63 37.57 17.06
CA LEU A 14 -33.44 36.45 16.15
C LEU A 14 -31.98 36.52 15.68
N SER A 15 -31.08 35.90 16.45
CA SER A 15 -29.80 35.48 15.89
C SER A 15 -30.14 34.46 14.82
N THR A 16 -29.99 34.85 13.56
CA THR A 16 -29.96 33.93 12.44
C THR A 16 -28.78 32.99 12.68
N CYS A 17 -29.06 31.90 13.38
CA CYS A 17 -28.27 30.69 13.25
C CYS A 17 -28.39 30.32 11.78
N GLU A 18 -27.40 30.68 10.98
CA GLU A 18 -27.19 30.03 9.69
C GLU A 18 -26.98 28.56 10.02
N VAL A 19 -28.09 27.83 10.01
CA VAL A 19 -28.08 26.38 9.92
C VAL A 19 -27.27 26.10 8.67
N LEU A 20 -26.05 25.57 8.82
CA LEU A 20 -25.30 24.93 7.75
C LEU A 20 -26.30 24.04 7.02
N THR A 21 -26.78 24.48 5.86
CA THR A 21 -27.76 23.73 5.09
C THR A 21 -27.10 22.40 4.78
N SER A 22 -27.57 21.34 5.43
CA SER A 22 -26.98 20.01 5.31
C SER A 22 -26.92 19.66 3.82
N ARG A 23 -25.72 19.57 3.27
CA ARG A 23 -25.54 19.21 1.88
C ARG A 23 -26.24 17.86 1.61
N PRO A 24 -26.87 17.68 0.44
CA PRO A 24 -27.58 16.45 0.13
C PRO A 24 -26.59 15.28 0.13
N ARG A 25 -27.06 14.11 0.56
CA ARG A 25 -26.27 12.88 0.47
C ARG A 25 -25.82 12.65 -0.98
N PRO A 26 -24.51 12.51 -1.25
CA PRO A 26 -24.01 12.14 -2.55
C PRO A 26 -24.62 10.83 -3.04
N GLN A 27 -24.99 10.76 -4.31
CA GLN A 27 -25.53 9.54 -4.93
C GLN A 27 -24.41 8.71 -5.57
N GLU A 28 -23.32 9.36 -5.93
CA GLU A 28 -22.19 8.79 -6.67
C GLU A 28 -20.88 9.08 -5.94
N LEU A 29 -19.94 8.13 -6.01
CA LEU A 29 -18.57 8.29 -5.56
C LEU A 29 -17.62 7.94 -6.70
N ILE A 30 -16.70 8.85 -7.02
CA ILE A 30 -15.56 8.57 -7.88
C ILE A 30 -14.30 8.59 -7.03
N VAL A 31 -13.55 7.48 -7.05
CA VAL A 31 -12.21 7.43 -6.49
C VAL A 31 -11.24 7.96 -7.54
N MET A 32 -10.37 8.88 -7.16
CA MET A 32 -9.32 9.42 -8.01
C MET A 32 -7.96 9.19 -7.36
N THR A 33 -6.96 8.90 -8.18
CA THR A 33 -5.58 8.74 -7.72
C THR A 33 -4.62 9.25 -8.78
N VAL A 34 -3.43 9.65 -8.36
CA VAL A 34 -2.33 9.96 -9.26
C VAL A 34 -1.41 8.75 -9.31
N ALA A 35 -1.22 8.19 -10.51
CA ALA A 35 -0.36 7.05 -10.75
C ALA A 35 0.33 7.24 -12.10
N THR A 36 1.65 7.36 -12.10
CA THR A 36 2.46 7.54 -13.32
C THR A 36 2.80 6.22 -13.99
N ASP A 37 2.97 5.16 -13.21
CA ASP A 37 3.27 3.80 -13.66
C ASP A 37 2.10 2.86 -13.33
N ALA A 38 1.36 2.47 -14.37
CA ALA A 38 0.28 1.51 -14.22
C ALA A 38 0.78 0.10 -13.90
N ASN A 39 2.06 -0.23 -14.10
CA ASN A 39 2.60 -1.56 -13.82
C ASN A 39 3.16 -1.68 -12.39
N HIS A 40 3.16 -0.59 -11.61
CA HIS A 40 3.64 -0.62 -10.24
C HIS A 40 2.79 -1.58 -9.38
N ASP A 41 3.44 -2.51 -8.67
CA ASP A 41 2.77 -3.56 -7.88
C ASP A 41 1.78 -2.98 -6.86
N GLY A 42 2.14 -1.87 -6.22
CA GLY A 42 1.26 -1.15 -5.29
C GLY A 42 -0.01 -0.61 -5.96
N TYR A 43 0.10 -0.06 -7.17
CA TYR A 43 -1.05 0.41 -7.93
C TYR A 43 -1.94 -0.75 -8.37
N GLN A 44 -1.35 -1.88 -8.79
CA GLN A 44 -2.10 -3.09 -9.13
C GLN A 44 -2.85 -3.66 -7.92
N GLN A 45 -2.24 -3.60 -6.73
CA GLN A 45 -2.90 -3.96 -5.48
C GLN A 45 -4.06 -3.01 -5.14
N PHE A 46 -3.85 -1.70 -5.26
CA PHE A 46 -4.91 -0.72 -5.09
C PHE A 46 -6.07 -0.96 -6.08
N LEU A 47 -5.78 -1.17 -7.35
CA LEU A 47 -6.76 -1.47 -8.40
C LEU A 47 -7.54 -2.76 -8.10
N ALA A 48 -6.88 -3.80 -7.61
CA ALA A 48 -7.55 -5.03 -7.18
C ALA A 48 -8.58 -4.76 -6.07
N SER A 49 -8.26 -3.86 -5.13
CA SER A 49 -9.19 -3.45 -4.07
C SER A 49 -10.38 -2.63 -4.60
N ILE A 50 -10.15 -1.75 -5.58
CA ILE A 50 -11.20 -1.00 -6.28
C ILE A 50 -12.20 -1.96 -6.93
N ILE A 51 -11.69 -2.93 -7.69
CA ILE A 51 -12.51 -3.95 -8.39
C ILE A 51 -13.31 -4.77 -7.38
N GLN A 52 -12.66 -5.21 -6.30
CA GLN A 52 -13.30 -6.01 -5.25
C GLN A 52 -14.48 -5.30 -4.58
N HIS A 53 -14.35 -4.01 -4.33
CA HIS A 53 -15.40 -3.19 -3.70
C HIS A 53 -16.36 -2.53 -4.70
N LYS A 54 -16.20 -2.82 -6.01
CA LYS A 54 -17.03 -2.29 -7.10
C LYS A 54 -17.05 -0.76 -7.12
N LEU A 55 -15.89 -0.15 -6.89
CA LEU A 55 -15.73 1.30 -6.88
C LEU A 55 -15.41 1.80 -8.29
N THR A 56 -15.86 3.00 -8.62
CA THR A 56 -15.47 3.70 -9.84
C THR A 56 -14.13 4.39 -9.61
N LEU A 57 -13.13 4.08 -10.44
CA LEU A 57 -11.80 4.67 -10.38
C LEU A 57 -11.53 5.52 -11.62
N GLU A 58 -11.00 6.73 -11.39
CA GLU A 58 -10.42 7.57 -12.43
C GLU A 58 -8.93 7.83 -12.09
N PRO A 59 -7.99 7.08 -12.70
CA PRO A 59 -6.57 7.33 -12.51
C PRO A 59 -6.13 8.54 -13.34
N VAL A 60 -5.24 9.34 -12.77
CA VAL A 60 -4.72 10.57 -13.38
C VAL A 60 -3.21 10.46 -13.53
N GLY A 61 -2.68 10.90 -14.68
CA GLY A 61 -1.24 10.96 -14.91
C GLY A 61 -0.58 9.67 -15.40
N VAL A 62 -1.35 8.64 -15.75
CA VAL A 62 -0.81 7.36 -16.24
C VAL A 62 0.05 7.56 -17.50
N GLY A 63 1.28 7.05 -17.45
CA GLY A 63 2.26 7.16 -18.53
C GLY A 63 2.99 8.50 -18.58
N MET A 64 2.73 9.42 -17.66
CA MET A 64 3.46 10.68 -17.55
C MET A 64 4.75 10.51 -16.74
N GLU A 65 5.78 11.29 -17.09
CA GLU A 65 6.98 11.41 -16.27
C GLU A 65 6.65 12.12 -14.94
N TRP A 66 7.21 11.61 -13.84
CA TRP A 66 7.01 12.19 -12.52
C TRP A 66 7.90 13.43 -12.33
N THR A 67 7.28 14.60 -12.15
CA THR A 67 7.96 15.88 -11.88
C THR A 67 7.81 16.34 -10.42
N GLY A 68 7.21 15.52 -9.56
CA GLY A 68 6.86 15.90 -8.19
C GLY A 68 8.00 15.84 -7.16
N GLY A 69 9.25 15.68 -7.59
CA GLY A 69 10.41 15.57 -6.69
C GLY A 69 10.56 14.18 -6.04
N ASP A 70 11.57 14.03 -5.18
CA ASP A 70 11.85 12.77 -4.47
C ASP A 70 11.03 12.68 -3.17
N ILE A 71 9.77 12.23 -3.32
CA ILE A 71 8.80 12.11 -2.23
C ILE A 71 9.11 11.00 -1.22
N GLU A 72 10.09 10.13 -1.50
CA GLU A 72 10.51 9.10 -0.56
C GLU A 72 11.40 9.69 0.54
N THR A 73 12.18 10.74 0.22
CA THR A 73 13.18 11.29 1.13
C THR A 73 12.94 12.75 1.53
N LYS A 74 12.11 13.50 0.79
CA LYS A 74 11.91 14.94 0.96
C LYS A 74 10.46 15.38 0.71
N PRO A 75 10.09 16.60 1.16
CA PRO A 75 8.86 17.26 0.73
C PRO A 75 8.72 17.34 -0.79
N GLY A 76 7.50 17.20 -1.29
CA GLY A 76 7.19 17.20 -2.72
C GLY A 76 5.76 16.74 -3.04
N GLY A 77 5.49 16.42 -4.30
CA GLY A 77 4.19 15.88 -4.73
C GLY A 77 3.19 16.90 -5.27
N GLY A 78 3.56 18.18 -5.40
CA GLY A 78 2.70 19.24 -5.97
C GLY A 78 2.17 18.94 -7.39
N MET A 79 2.90 18.13 -8.18
CA MET A 79 2.43 17.59 -9.46
C MET A 79 1.05 16.92 -9.30
N LYS A 80 0.79 16.23 -8.18
CA LYS A 80 -0.49 15.57 -7.91
C LYS A 80 -1.63 16.59 -7.90
N ILE A 81 -1.45 17.72 -7.21
CA ILE A 81 -2.44 18.81 -7.16
C ILE A 81 -2.65 19.39 -8.56
N ASN A 82 -1.57 19.62 -9.31
CA ASN A 82 -1.63 20.18 -10.67
C ASN A 82 -2.32 19.27 -11.69
N LEU A 83 -2.23 17.95 -11.51
CA LEU A 83 -2.95 16.97 -12.30
C LEU A 83 -4.42 16.88 -11.89
N LEU A 84 -4.68 16.77 -10.57
CA LEU A 84 -6.03 16.63 -10.03
C LEU A 84 -6.88 17.86 -10.33
N LYS A 85 -6.35 19.09 -10.18
CA LYS A 85 -7.10 20.33 -10.47
C LYS A 85 -7.66 20.36 -11.90
N LYS A 86 -6.91 19.83 -12.87
CA LYS A 86 -7.37 19.70 -14.27
C LYS A 86 -8.42 18.59 -14.41
N ALA A 87 -8.19 17.45 -13.77
CA ALA A 87 -9.08 16.29 -13.86
C ALA A 87 -10.46 16.55 -13.23
N VAL A 88 -10.50 17.26 -12.09
CA VAL A 88 -11.74 17.52 -11.36
C VAL A 88 -12.58 18.66 -11.95
N GLU A 89 -12.03 19.47 -12.87
CA GLU A 89 -12.72 20.64 -13.43
C GLU A 89 -14.07 20.27 -14.07
N LYS A 90 -14.13 19.13 -14.76
CA LYS A 90 -15.37 18.64 -15.40
C LYS A 90 -16.50 18.33 -14.39
N TYR A 91 -16.18 18.23 -13.10
CA TYR A 91 -17.13 17.95 -12.02
C TYR A 91 -17.48 19.17 -11.16
N LYS A 92 -16.94 20.36 -11.45
CA LYS A 92 -17.07 21.55 -10.59
C LYS A 92 -18.51 21.99 -10.28
N ASP A 93 -19.46 21.64 -11.15
CA ASP A 93 -20.88 21.98 -10.99
C ASP A 93 -21.73 20.82 -10.43
N ARG A 94 -21.13 19.65 -10.15
CA ARG A 94 -21.83 18.46 -9.61
C ARG A 94 -21.90 18.54 -8.08
N THR A 95 -23.09 18.83 -7.56
CA THR A 95 -23.34 18.91 -6.10
C THR A 95 -23.80 17.58 -5.48
N ASP A 96 -24.12 16.59 -6.31
CA ASP A 96 -24.58 15.24 -5.95
C ASP A 96 -23.47 14.17 -5.99
N LEU A 97 -22.24 14.57 -6.33
CA LEU A 97 -21.08 13.71 -6.51
C LEU A 97 -20.05 13.93 -5.41
N ALA A 98 -19.61 12.83 -4.79
CA ALA A 98 -18.43 12.82 -3.93
C ALA A 98 -17.20 12.36 -4.74
N LEU A 99 -16.08 13.04 -4.50
CA LEU A 99 -14.76 12.61 -4.97
C LEU A 99 -13.96 12.15 -3.77
N LEU A 100 -13.34 10.97 -3.85
CA LEU A 100 -12.35 10.50 -2.90
C LEU A 100 -11.00 10.44 -3.59
N ILE A 101 -10.07 11.27 -3.15
CA ILE A 101 -8.70 11.30 -3.63
C ILE A 101 -7.82 10.55 -2.65
N THR A 102 -7.00 9.64 -3.16
CA THR A 102 -6.01 8.93 -2.33
C THR A 102 -4.79 8.55 -3.16
N ASP A 103 -3.64 8.43 -2.50
CA ASP A 103 -2.47 7.78 -3.10
C ASP A 103 -2.80 6.32 -3.47
N SER A 104 -2.03 5.71 -4.36
CA SER A 104 -2.33 4.35 -4.86
C SER A 104 -1.16 3.37 -4.77
N TYR A 105 0.08 3.83 -4.60
CA TYR A 105 1.22 2.92 -4.51
C TYR A 105 1.34 2.27 -3.14
N ASP A 106 0.83 2.93 -2.10
CA ASP A 106 0.84 2.47 -0.72
C ASP A 106 -0.53 2.69 -0.05
N ALA A 107 -1.62 2.55 -0.79
CA ALA A 107 -2.96 2.56 -0.21
C ALA A 107 -3.82 1.39 -0.71
N ILE A 108 -4.83 1.02 0.08
CA ILE A 108 -5.85 0.05 -0.32
C ILE A 108 -7.25 0.52 0.07
N MET A 109 -8.23 0.20 -0.77
CA MET A 109 -9.65 0.39 -0.45
C MET A 109 -10.18 -0.81 0.35
N HIS A 110 -11.01 -0.52 1.33
CA HIS A 110 -11.57 -1.49 2.27
C HIS A 110 -13.04 -1.20 2.61
N GLY A 111 -13.81 -0.71 1.63
CA GLY A 111 -15.21 -0.37 1.82
C GLY A 111 -15.94 -0.16 0.52
N SER A 112 -17.25 -0.42 0.53
CA SER A 112 -18.13 -0.09 -0.60
C SER A 112 -18.41 1.41 -0.67
N GLN A 113 -18.89 1.89 -1.82
CA GLN A 113 -19.33 3.27 -2.01
C GLN A 113 -20.33 3.72 -0.93
N SER A 114 -21.30 2.88 -0.57
CA SER A 114 -22.27 3.24 0.47
C SER A 114 -21.57 3.46 1.82
N ASN A 115 -20.68 2.55 2.22
CA ASN A 115 -19.99 2.68 3.50
C ASN A 115 -19.15 3.95 3.58
N ILE A 116 -18.46 4.28 2.48
CA ILE A 116 -17.62 5.48 2.39
C ILE A 116 -18.48 6.76 2.46
N ILE A 117 -19.56 6.82 1.68
CA ILE A 117 -20.48 7.97 1.70
C ILE A 117 -21.15 8.12 3.08
N ASP A 118 -21.59 7.01 3.69
CA ASP A 118 -22.21 7.04 5.01
C ASP A 118 -21.25 7.61 6.06
N ALA A 119 -20.01 7.11 6.11
CA ALA A 119 -18.99 7.61 7.03
C ALA A 119 -18.61 9.09 6.77
N PHE A 120 -18.60 9.53 5.51
CA PHE A 120 -18.39 10.94 5.16
C PHE A 120 -19.50 11.86 5.65
N MET A 121 -20.75 11.43 5.48
CA MET A 121 -21.92 12.21 5.93
C MET A 121 -21.93 12.37 7.44
N ASP A 122 -21.48 11.35 8.20
CA ASP A 122 -21.39 11.39 9.66
C ASP A 122 -20.39 12.45 10.17
N LEU A 123 -19.38 12.82 9.36
CA LEU A 123 -18.41 13.85 9.71
C LEU A 123 -18.93 15.28 9.50
N GLN A 124 -20.06 15.44 8.79
CA GLN A 124 -20.74 16.72 8.57
C GLN A 124 -19.81 17.82 8.06
N ALA A 125 -19.07 17.53 6.98
CA ALA A 125 -18.12 18.44 6.36
C ALA A 125 -18.35 18.54 4.85
N SER A 126 -17.80 19.59 4.24
CA SER A 126 -17.74 19.69 2.77
C SER A 126 -16.53 18.92 2.21
N VAL A 127 -15.42 18.93 2.96
CA VAL A 127 -14.21 18.14 2.68
C VAL A 127 -13.71 17.52 3.98
N VAL A 128 -13.27 16.27 3.91
CA VAL A 128 -12.63 15.54 4.99
C VAL A 128 -11.26 15.07 4.53
N PHE A 129 -10.22 15.44 5.25
CA PHE A 129 -8.88 14.88 5.09
C PHE A 129 -8.64 13.72 6.05
N SER A 130 -7.79 12.79 5.63
CA SER A 130 -7.16 11.83 6.54
C SER A 130 -6.34 12.56 7.62
N ALA A 131 -6.22 11.93 8.78
CA ALA A 131 -5.54 12.50 9.92
C ALA A 131 -4.42 11.57 10.41
N GLU A 132 -3.28 12.13 10.76
CA GLU A 132 -2.13 11.40 11.30
C GLU A 132 -1.65 11.98 12.64
N VAL A 133 -0.70 11.27 13.26
CA VAL A 133 -0.12 11.62 14.57
C VAL A 133 1.09 12.52 14.48
N PHE A 134 1.76 12.61 13.33
CA PHE A 134 2.91 13.46 13.12
C PHE A 134 2.53 14.75 12.40
N ILE A 135 3.16 15.86 12.80
CA ILE A 135 3.11 17.07 12.02
C ILE A 135 4.28 17.06 11.03
N TRP A 136 3.96 17.22 9.76
CA TRP A 136 4.93 17.20 8.68
C TRP A 136 4.42 18.05 7.50
N PRO A 137 5.30 18.75 6.77
CA PRO A 137 6.74 18.83 6.96
C PRO A 137 7.19 19.87 8.00
N ASP A 138 6.35 20.88 8.31
CA ASP A 138 6.71 21.98 9.21
C ASP A 138 6.12 21.80 10.62
N ALA A 139 6.97 21.40 11.57
CA ALA A 139 6.58 21.21 12.96
C ALA A 139 6.16 22.49 13.69
N SER A 140 6.56 23.67 13.20
CA SER A 140 6.19 24.95 13.83
C SER A 140 4.68 25.23 13.76
N LEU A 141 3.99 24.63 12.79
CA LEU A 141 2.55 24.80 12.58
C LEU A 141 1.70 24.08 13.65
N ALA A 142 2.30 23.24 14.51
CA ALA A 142 1.57 22.44 15.49
C ALA A 142 0.76 23.27 16.49
N VAL A 143 1.22 24.49 16.77
CA VAL A 143 0.54 25.43 17.67
C VAL A 143 -0.72 26.03 17.04
N LYS A 144 -0.81 26.04 15.70
CA LYS A 144 -1.94 26.59 14.95
C LYS A 144 -3.05 25.57 14.71
N TYR A 145 -2.80 24.27 14.94
CA TYR A 145 -3.80 23.22 14.82
C TYR A 145 -4.82 23.21 15.97
N PRO A 146 -6.10 22.88 15.69
CA PRO A 146 -7.09 22.65 16.74
C PRO A 146 -6.65 21.55 17.71
N PRO A 147 -7.07 21.61 18.99
CA PRO A 147 -6.90 20.51 19.92
C PRO A 147 -7.77 19.30 19.52
N VAL A 148 -7.36 18.11 19.94
CA VAL A 148 -8.10 16.85 19.75
C VAL A 148 -8.21 16.09 21.06
N ARG A 149 -9.10 15.10 21.13
CA ARG A 149 -9.23 14.24 22.32
C ARG A 149 -8.07 13.26 22.39
N THR A 150 -7.82 12.71 23.57
CA THR A 150 -6.84 11.64 23.74
C THR A 150 -7.16 10.46 22.82
N GLY A 151 -6.16 9.98 22.08
CA GLY A 151 -6.28 8.88 21.12
C GLY A 151 -6.75 9.29 19.72
N GLU A 152 -7.07 10.57 19.49
CA GLU A 152 -7.38 11.09 18.16
C GLU A 152 -6.13 11.59 17.43
N SER A 153 -6.07 11.35 16.12
CA SER A 153 -5.07 11.95 15.23
C SER A 153 -5.33 13.45 15.10
N ARG A 154 -4.26 14.25 15.17
CA ARG A 154 -4.37 15.72 15.24
C ARG A 154 -4.07 16.43 13.93
N TYR A 155 -3.18 15.88 13.12
CA TYR A 155 -2.59 16.59 11.99
C TYR A 155 -3.14 16.07 10.66
N LEU A 156 -3.12 16.91 9.63
CA LEU A 156 -3.61 16.58 8.30
C LEU A 156 -2.62 15.65 7.59
N ASN A 157 -3.11 14.66 6.85
CA ASN A 157 -2.34 13.90 5.86
C ASN A 157 -2.98 14.05 4.48
N SER A 158 -2.19 14.39 3.45
CA SER A 158 -2.69 14.64 2.09
C SER A 158 -2.90 13.39 1.25
N GLY A 159 -2.41 12.22 1.67
CA GLY A 159 -2.52 10.97 0.91
C GLY A 159 -3.92 10.35 0.89
N GLY A 160 -4.89 10.95 1.60
CA GLY A 160 -6.29 10.59 1.52
C GLY A 160 -7.20 11.76 1.92
N TYR A 161 -8.16 12.11 1.07
CA TYR A 161 -9.22 13.07 1.38
C TYR A 161 -10.43 12.85 0.50
N MET A 162 -11.60 13.31 0.94
CA MET A 162 -12.81 13.26 0.15
C MET A 162 -13.72 14.45 0.39
N GLY A 163 -14.56 14.76 -0.58
CA GLY A 163 -15.50 15.87 -0.47
C GLY A 163 -16.46 15.91 -1.64
N TYR A 164 -17.37 16.88 -1.60
CA TYR A 164 -18.21 17.19 -2.76
C TYR A 164 -17.36 17.72 -3.91
N ALA A 165 -17.71 17.38 -5.15
CA ALA A 165 -16.89 17.73 -6.31
C ALA A 165 -16.64 19.25 -6.46
N ASP A 166 -17.64 20.09 -6.20
CA ASP A 166 -17.49 21.55 -6.20
C ASP A 166 -16.53 22.05 -5.11
N SER A 167 -16.56 21.44 -3.93
CA SER A 167 -15.69 21.77 -2.80
C SER A 167 -14.25 21.32 -3.05
N ILE A 168 -14.05 20.14 -3.62
CA ILE A 168 -12.74 19.63 -4.01
C ILE A 168 -12.13 20.49 -5.12
N TYR A 169 -12.93 20.90 -6.11
CA TYR A 169 -12.45 21.81 -7.15
C TYR A 169 -11.97 23.13 -6.56
N LYS A 170 -12.79 23.78 -5.71
CA LYS A 170 -12.41 25.02 -5.03
C LYS A 170 -11.11 24.87 -4.24
N LEU A 171 -11.01 23.81 -3.43
CA LEU A 171 -9.83 23.48 -2.63
C LEU A 171 -8.56 23.35 -3.48
N LEU A 172 -8.63 22.64 -4.62
CA LEU A 172 -7.47 22.40 -5.49
C LEU A 172 -7.07 23.61 -6.34
N THR A 173 -7.95 24.60 -6.46
CA THR A 173 -7.73 25.83 -7.24
C THR A 173 -7.44 27.06 -6.40
N ASP A 174 -7.37 26.91 -5.08
CA ASP A 174 -7.28 28.04 -4.14
C ASP A 174 -5.99 28.84 -4.34
N HIS A 175 -4.86 28.14 -4.47
CA HIS A 175 -3.55 28.72 -4.77
C HIS A 175 -2.80 27.93 -5.85
N GLU A 176 -1.87 28.59 -6.55
CA GLU A 176 -0.91 27.93 -7.43
C GLU A 176 0.16 27.18 -6.62
N ILE A 177 0.69 26.10 -7.20
CA ILE A 177 1.74 25.26 -6.61
C ILE A 177 2.68 24.77 -7.71
N ALA A 178 4.00 24.76 -7.48
CA ALA A 178 4.95 24.16 -8.40
C ALA A 178 4.92 22.63 -8.28
N ASP A 179 5.29 21.91 -9.34
CA ASP A 179 5.22 20.44 -9.33
C ASP A 179 6.03 19.81 -8.20
N ALA A 180 7.21 20.37 -7.87
CA ALA A 180 8.11 19.87 -6.85
C ALA A 180 7.82 20.40 -5.43
N ASP A 181 6.84 21.30 -5.26
CA ASP A 181 6.45 21.77 -3.92
C ASP A 181 5.67 20.69 -3.17
N ASP A 182 5.52 20.85 -1.86
CA ASP A 182 4.91 19.86 -0.98
C ASP A 182 3.38 19.92 -0.98
N ASP A 183 2.74 18.82 -1.36
CA ASP A 183 1.27 18.73 -1.40
C ASP A 183 0.66 18.73 0.01
N GLN A 184 1.34 18.12 1.00
CA GLN A 184 0.88 18.10 2.38
C GLN A 184 0.91 19.49 3.02
N LEU A 185 1.98 20.27 2.80
CA LEU A 185 2.11 21.64 3.29
C LEU A 185 1.05 22.56 2.66
N TYR A 186 0.77 22.38 1.36
CA TYR A 186 -0.30 23.11 0.67
C TYR A 186 -1.64 22.95 1.40
N PHE A 187 -2.09 21.71 1.62
CA PHE A 187 -3.37 21.48 2.30
C PHE A 187 -3.33 21.81 3.80
N THR A 188 -2.19 21.65 4.45
CA THR A 188 -1.99 22.03 5.85
C THR A 188 -2.24 23.52 6.07
N ASN A 189 -1.72 24.37 5.19
CA ASN A 189 -1.93 25.81 5.28
C ASN A 189 -3.41 26.16 5.07
N LEU A 190 -4.08 25.59 4.05
CA LEU A 190 -5.51 25.82 3.82
C LEU A 190 -6.38 25.41 5.02
N PHE A 191 -6.09 24.26 5.63
CA PHE A 191 -6.82 23.80 6.80
C PHE A 191 -6.59 24.70 8.02
N ILE A 192 -5.35 25.13 8.26
CA ILE A 192 -5.02 26.05 9.35
C ILE A 192 -5.68 27.41 9.13
N ASP A 193 -5.59 27.96 7.93
CA ASP A 193 -6.16 29.26 7.58
C ASP A 193 -7.67 29.27 7.78
N GLU A 194 -8.37 28.20 7.37
CA GLU A 194 -9.79 28.07 7.65
C GLU A 194 -10.07 27.99 9.17
N TYR A 195 -9.33 27.16 9.91
CA TYR A 195 -9.54 27.02 11.36
C TYR A 195 -9.35 28.36 12.07
N GLN A 196 -8.27 29.06 11.76
CA GLN A 196 -7.96 30.35 12.37
C GLN A 196 -8.99 31.42 11.96
N LEU A 197 -9.42 31.45 10.69
CA LEU A 197 -10.50 32.32 10.23
C LEU A 197 -11.77 32.10 11.06
N GLN A 198 -12.19 30.84 11.27
CA GLN A 198 -13.36 30.53 12.09
C GLN A 198 -13.14 30.90 13.57
N LEU A 199 -11.96 30.61 14.12
CA LEU A 199 -11.60 30.92 15.50
C LEU A 199 -11.69 32.43 15.81
N HIS A 200 -11.41 33.28 14.82
CA HIS A 200 -11.52 34.74 14.90
C HIS A 200 -12.84 35.31 14.35
N GLY A 201 -13.86 34.45 14.19
CA GLY A 201 -15.25 34.85 13.90
C GLY A 201 -15.56 35.08 12.43
N GLY A 202 -14.80 34.48 11.50
CA GLY A 202 -15.07 34.51 10.06
C GLY A 202 -14.63 35.80 9.36
N SER A 203 -13.84 36.65 10.03
CA SER A 203 -13.31 37.90 9.46
C SER A 203 -11.78 37.85 9.38
N MET A 204 -11.21 38.62 8.45
CA MET A 204 -9.75 38.86 8.41
C MET A 204 -9.27 39.29 9.80
N TYR A 205 -8.26 38.60 10.33
CA TYR A 205 -7.76 38.76 11.68
C TYR A 205 -6.24 39.05 11.65
N SER A 206 -5.73 39.67 12.71
CA SER A 206 -4.30 39.80 12.94
C SER A 206 -3.81 38.64 13.80
N GLU A 207 -2.58 38.14 13.60
CA GLU A 207 -2.00 37.06 14.42
C GLU A 207 -1.98 37.37 15.94
N ASN A 208 -2.07 38.65 16.33
CA ASN A 208 -2.11 39.08 17.74
C ASN A 208 -3.52 39.30 18.28
N GLU A 209 -4.57 39.14 17.46
CA GLU A 209 -5.95 39.27 17.90
C GLU A 209 -6.35 38.06 18.77
N ALA A 210 -7.17 38.28 19.80
CA ALA A 210 -7.66 37.18 20.63
C ALA A 210 -8.72 36.34 19.89
N PRO A 211 -8.79 35.01 20.11
CA PRO A 211 -9.88 34.18 19.62
C PRO A 211 -11.26 34.73 20.01
N LYS A 212 -12.19 34.75 19.05
CA LYS A 212 -13.60 35.17 19.29
C LYS A 212 -14.51 33.99 19.60
N LEU A 213 -14.15 32.80 19.12
CA LEU A 213 -14.85 31.55 19.38
C LEU A 213 -13.97 30.59 20.19
N SER A 214 -14.60 29.66 20.90
CA SER A 214 -13.87 28.51 21.43
C SER A 214 -13.39 27.60 20.29
N PRO A 215 -12.33 26.78 20.50
CA PRO A 215 -11.91 25.80 19.52
C PRO A 215 -13.04 24.87 19.05
N ALA A 216 -13.93 24.46 19.95
CA ALA A 216 -15.04 23.56 19.60
C ALA A 216 -16.05 24.24 18.67
N GLU A 217 -16.42 25.50 18.94
CA GLU A 217 -17.32 26.28 18.09
C GLU A 217 -16.70 26.61 16.73
N ALA A 218 -15.40 26.90 16.69
CA ALA A 218 -14.68 27.13 15.44
C ALA A 218 -14.68 25.87 14.56
N ILE A 219 -14.35 24.71 15.13
CA ILE A 219 -14.35 23.41 14.43
C ILE A 219 -15.73 23.05 13.88
N ASP A 220 -16.80 23.35 14.62
CA ASP A 220 -18.17 23.07 14.17
C ASP A 220 -18.55 23.86 12.91
N ARG A 221 -17.98 25.06 12.75
CA ARG A 221 -18.19 25.95 11.60
C ARG A 221 -17.27 25.67 10.42
N MET A 222 -16.26 24.80 10.56
CA MET A 222 -15.34 24.49 9.46
C MET A 222 -16.02 23.66 8.37
N SER A 223 -15.75 24.01 7.12
CA SER A 223 -16.10 23.25 5.94
C SER A 223 -15.11 22.12 5.66
N ILE A 224 -13.83 22.30 6.01
CA ILE A 224 -12.80 21.27 5.94
C ILE A 224 -12.63 20.65 7.34
N LYS A 225 -12.74 19.33 7.45
CA LYS A 225 -12.50 18.59 8.70
C LYS A 225 -11.43 17.52 8.52
N LEU A 226 -10.95 17.01 9.64
CA LEU A 226 -10.05 15.86 9.68
C LEU A 226 -10.82 14.64 10.18
N ASP A 227 -10.56 13.47 9.60
CA ASP A 227 -11.02 12.17 10.11
C ASP A 227 -10.15 11.72 11.30
N LYS A 228 -10.27 12.46 12.40
CA LYS A 228 -9.45 12.33 13.62
C LYS A 228 -9.53 10.95 14.27
N ARG A 229 -10.56 10.17 13.95
CA ARG A 229 -10.85 8.86 14.53
C ARG A 229 -10.65 7.70 13.55
N SER A 230 -10.10 7.96 12.37
CA SER A 230 -9.89 6.96 11.33
C SER A 230 -11.16 6.17 10.98
N THR A 231 -12.28 6.86 10.82
CA THR A 231 -13.56 6.25 10.42
C THR A 231 -13.61 5.92 8.94
N ILE A 232 -12.90 6.69 8.12
CA ILE A 232 -12.72 6.52 6.68
C ILE A 232 -11.26 6.16 6.41
N PHE A 233 -10.31 6.97 6.89
CA PHE A 233 -8.90 6.88 6.52
C PHE A 233 -8.04 6.43 7.71
N GLN A 234 -7.26 5.37 7.52
CA GLN A 234 -6.22 4.95 8.46
C GLN A 234 -4.84 5.22 7.86
N THR A 235 -4.17 6.27 8.33
CA THR A 235 -2.72 6.41 8.17
C THR A 235 -2.03 5.47 9.14
N LEU A 236 -1.07 4.67 8.69
CA LEU A 236 -0.44 3.64 9.52
C LEU A 236 0.83 4.12 10.23
N ASN A 237 1.50 5.16 9.73
CA ASN A 237 2.72 5.65 10.35
C ASN A 237 2.48 6.12 11.79
N GLY A 238 3.27 5.61 12.74
CA GLY A 238 3.19 5.99 14.16
C GLY A 238 2.01 5.40 14.95
N VAL A 239 1.17 4.55 14.33
CA VAL A 239 -0.03 3.98 14.99
C VAL A 239 -0.24 2.49 14.72
N LEU A 240 0.82 1.76 14.31
CA LEU A 240 0.75 0.32 14.03
C LEU A 240 0.35 -0.50 15.27
N ASP A 241 0.66 -0.02 16.46
CA ASP A 241 0.26 -0.62 17.75
C ASP A 241 -1.22 -0.39 18.10
N GLN A 242 -1.92 0.45 17.33
CA GLN A 242 -3.32 0.78 17.52
C GLN A 242 -4.24 0.13 16.50
N VAL A 243 -3.73 -0.76 15.65
CA VAL A 243 -4.52 -1.41 14.60
C VAL A 243 -4.38 -2.93 14.64
N ASP A 244 -5.51 -3.61 14.52
CA ASP A 244 -5.59 -5.07 14.45
C ASP A 244 -6.34 -5.50 13.20
N ILE A 245 -5.91 -6.61 12.60
CA ILE A 245 -6.71 -7.29 11.58
C ILE A 245 -7.65 -8.26 12.29
N LYS A 246 -8.95 -8.05 12.10
CA LYS A 246 -10.01 -8.86 12.70
C LYS A 246 -10.80 -9.61 11.63
N TYR A 247 -11.43 -10.69 12.05
CA TYR A 247 -12.18 -11.56 11.16
C TYR A 247 -13.62 -11.72 11.63
N LYS A 248 -14.54 -11.78 10.66
CA LYS A 248 -15.93 -12.17 10.85
C LYS A 248 -16.30 -13.14 9.73
N ASN A 249 -16.37 -14.42 10.06
CA ASN A 249 -16.55 -15.51 9.08
C ASN A 249 -15.43 -15.47 8.03
N SER A 250 -15.79 -15.45 6.74
CA SER A 250 -14.87 -15.35 5.61
C SER A 250 -14.51 -13.90 5.25
N LYS A 251 -14.69 -12.95 6.19
CA LYS A 251 -14.41 -11.53 5.98
C LYS A 251 -13.34 -11.04 6.94
N SER A 252 -12.36 -10.34 6.40
CA SER A 252 -11.29 -9.64 7.13
C SER A 252 -11.60 -8.14 7.20
N TYR A 253 -11.17 -7.47 8.25
CA TYR A 253 -11.20 -6.01 8.32
C TYR A 253 -10.13 -5.45 9.26
N LEU A 254 -9.69 -4.22 8.98
CA LEU A 254 -8.84 -3.47 9.89
C LEU A 254 -9.71 -2.83 10.99
N PHE A 255 -9.25 -2.93 12.23
CA PHE A 255 -9.90 -2.33 13.39
C PHE A 255 -8.91 -1.45 14.13
N ASN A 256 -9.23 -0.16 14.26
CA ASN A 256 -8.45 0.74 15.09
C ASN A 256 -8.92 0.58 16.54
N VAL A 257 -8.08 0.02 17.40
CA VAL A 257 -8.41 -0.22 18.81
C VAL A 257 -8.42 1.07 19.63
N GLY A 258 -7.64 2.08 19.23
CA GLY A 258 -7.56 3.36 19.89
C GLY A 258 -8.86 4.16 19.77
N THR A 259 -9.48 4.14 18.58
CA THR A 259 -10.68 4.94 18.28
C THR A 259 -11.96 4.10 18.22
N GLY A 260 -11.83 2.76 18.17
CA GLY A 260 -12.93 1.82 17.99
C GLY A 260 -13.50 1.78 16.58
N SER A 261 -12.80 2.33 15.58
CA SER A 261 -13.28 2.47 14.21
C SER A 261 -12.93 1.27 13.32
N ARG A 262 -13.56 1.23 12.13
CA ARG A 262 -13.27 0.30 11.03
C ARG A 262 -12.97 1.10 9.78
N PRO A 263 -11.70 1.46 9.55
CA PRO A 263 -11.30 2.30 8.42
C PRO A 263 -11.66 1.65 7.07
N LEU A 264 -11.95 2.51 6.09
CA LEU A 264 -12.39 2.14 4.74
C LEU A 264 -11.32 2.39 3.66
N VAL A 265 -10.29 3.16 4.00
CA VAL A 265 -9.09 3.41 3.21
C VAL A 265 -7.89 3.25 4.15
N ILE A 266 -6.91 2.45 3.76
CA ILE A 266 -5.73 2.16 4.60
C ILE A 266 -4.52 2.66 3.83
N HIS A 267 -3.77 3.58 4.44
CA HIS A 267 -2.65 4.28 3.83
C HIS A 267 -1.35 3.96 4.57
N GLY A 268 -0.42 3.37 3.82
CA GLY A 268 0.94 2.98 4.18
C GLY A 268 1.95 4.14 4.21
N ASN A 269 1.55 5.33 4.68
CA ASN A 269 2.32 6.56 4.61
C ASN A 269 3.70 6.49 5.29
N GLY A 270 4.72 7.18 4.79
CA GLY A 270 6.06 7.19 5.43
C GLY A 270 6.78 5.83 5.38
N PRO A 271 7.66 5.48 6.33
CA PRO A 271 8.60 4.35 6.21
C PRO A 271 7.98 2.95 6.53
N ILE A 272 6.68 2.77 6.33
CA ILE A 272 5.94 1.56 6.78
C ILE A 272 5.32 0.76 5.63
N LYS A 273 5.73 1.00 4.37
CA LYS A 273 5.25 0.28 3.17
C LYS A 273 5.33 -1.24 3.36
N HIS A 274 6.44 -1.73 3.91
CA HIS A 274 6.63 -3.16 4.19
C HIS A 274 5.62 -3.73 5.21
N LYS A 275 5.16 -2.92 6.17
CA LYS A 275 4.10 -3.30 7.12
C LYS A 275 2.75 -3.36 6.42
N LEU A 276 2.44 -2.39 5.56
CA LEU A 276 1.24 -2.46 4.72
C LEU A 276 1.26 -3.74 3.87
N ASN A 277 2.37 -4.05 3.20
CA ASN A 277 2.54 -5.27 2.40
C ASN A 277 2.29 -6.56 3.20
N ARG A 278 2.60 -6.57 4.50
CA ARG A 278 2.24 -7.67 5.40
C ARG A 278 0.72 -7.71 5.63
N MET A 279 0.11 -6.57 5.93
CA MET A 279 -1.32 -6.48 6.29
C MET A 279 -2.25 -6.83 5.13
N VAL A 280 -1.92 -6.40 3.91
CA VAL A 280 -2.66 -6.71 2.68
C VAL A 280 -2.68 -8.21 2.33
N SER A 281 -1.79 -9.02 2.93
CA SER A 281 -1.86 -10.49 2.82
C SER A 281 -3.09 -11.08 3.52
N TYR A 282 -3.73 -10.33 4.40
CA TYR A 282 -4.91 -10.75 5.18
C TYR A 282 -6.14 -9.89 4.88
N LEU A 283 -5.95 -8.59 4.65
CA LEU A 283 -7.03 -7.66 4.32
C LEU A 283 -7.68 -7.96 2.96
N ASN A 284 -8.88 -7.42 2.75
CA ASN A 284 -9.67 -7.68 1.55
C ASN A 284 -9.86 -9.19 1.29
N ASP A 285 -9.93 -9.95 2.38
CA ASP A 285 -10.18 -11.38 2.41
C ASP A 285 -9.09 -12.19 1.70
N ALA A 286 -7.89 -11.62 1.52
CA ALA A 286 -6.77 -12.29 0.86
C ALA A 286 -6.40 -13.61 1.56
N TRP A 287 -6.46 -13.62 2.89
CA TRP A 287 -6.45 -14.81 3.73
C TRP A 287 -7.47 -14.67 4.85
N THR A 288 -8.18 -15.75 5.19
CA THR A 288 -9.07 -15.77 6.36
C THR A 288 -9.00 -17.14 7.07
N PRO A 289 -9.25 -17.20 8.39
CA PRO A 289 -9.23 -18.47 9.12
C PRO A 289 -10.23 -19.52 8.60
N THR A 290 -11.29 -19.10 7.90
CA THR A 290 -12.34 -20.00 7.41
C THR A 290 -12.19 -20.41 5.94
N SER A 291 -11.35 -19.73 5.17
CA SER A 291 -11.18 -19.99 3.72
C SER A 291 -9.72 -20.20 3.30
N GLY A 292 -8.77 -20.06 4.21
CA GLY A 292 -7.35 -20.07 3.87
C GLY A 292 -6.99 -18.91 2.94
N CYS A 293 -6.02 -19.12 2.05
CA CYS A 293 -5.54 -18.11 1.12
C CYS A 293 -6.43 -17.98 -0.14
N ASN A 294 -7.36 -17.03 -0.13
CA ASN A 294 -8.18 -16.69 -1.31
C ASN A 294 -7.38 -15.98 -2.41
N ALA A 295 -6.28 -15.28 -2.06
CA ALA A 295 -5.43 -14.61 -3.03
C ALA A 295 -4.59 -15.59 -3.86
N CYS A 296 -4.27 -16.78 -3.31
CA CYS A 296 -3.37 -17.76 -3.91
C CYS A 296 -3.98 -18.50 -5.11
N THR A 297 -5.30 -18.42 -5.32
CA THR A 297 -6.00 -19.07 -6.42
C THR A 297 -6.33 -18.11 -7.58
N LYS A 298 -6.09 -16.81 -7.40
CA LYS A 298 -6.39 -15.79 -8.41
C LYS A 298 -5.26 -15.68 -9.44
N ASN A 299 -5.64 -15.37 -10.69
CA ASN A 299 -4.73 -15.06 -11.80
C ASN A 299 -3.68 -16.13 -12.11
N ARG A 300 -4.01 -17.41 -11.90
CA ARG A 300 -3.10 -18.51 -12.19
C ARG A 300 -2.89 -18.72 -13.68
N ILE A 301 -1.67 -19.09 -14.05
CA ILE A 301 -1.36 -19.61 -15.39
C ILE A 301 -1.78 -21.08 -15.44
N ASP A 302 -2.45 -21.47 -16.52
CA ASP A 302 -2.74 -22.87 -16.81
C ASP A 302 -1.44 -23.57 -17.25
N VAL A 303 -1.03 -24.57 -16.48
CA VAL A 303 0.21 -25.34 -16.70
C VAL A 303 -0.08 -26.77 -17.18
N SER A 304 -1.31 -27.04 -17.64
CA SER A 304 -1.73 -28.37 -18.09
C SER A 304 -1.19 -28.75 -19.49
N ASP A 305 -0.96 -27.78 -20.37
CA ASP A 305 -0.34 -28.01 -21.68
C ASP A 305 1.15 -27.68 -21.64
N ALA A 306 1.98 -28.72 -21.75
CA ALA A 306 3.43 -28.60 -21.77
C ALA A 306 3.97 -27.72 -22.91
N LYS A 307 3.24 -27.55 -24.01
CA LYS A 307 3.68 -26.71 -25.14
C LYS A 307 3.59 -25.22 -24.81
N GLU A 308 2.58 -24.85 -24.05
CA GLU A 308 2.29 -23.48 -23.62
C GLU A 308 3.14 -23.05 -22.41
N LEU A 309 3.91 -23.98 -21.82
CA LEU A 309 4.80 -23.65 -20.71
C LEU A 309 5.92 -22.70 -21.15
N PRO A 310 6.23 -21.69 -20.31
CA PRO A 310 7.26 -20.70 -20.59
C PRO A 310 8.66 -21.31 -20.57
N THR A 311 9.59 -20.72 -21.32
CA THR A 311 11.01 -21.07 -21.17
C THR A 311 11.57 -20.42 -19.91
N LEU A 312 12.35 -21.17 -19.12
CA LEU A 312 13.01 -20.62 -17.94
C LEU A 312 14.49 -20.98 -17.87
N LEU A 313 15.27 -20.08 -17.27
CA LEU A 313 16.66 -20.33 -16.90
C LEU A 313 16.68 -20.87 -15.47
N MET A 314 17.08 -22.14 -15.32
CA MET A 314 17.31 -22.78 -14.03
C MET A 314 18.78 -22.68 -13.67
N THR A 315 19.11 -21.98 -12.59
CA THR A 315 20.47 -21.81 -12.11
C THR A 315 20.73 -22.62 -10.85
N LEU A 316 21.73 -23.48 -10.93
CA LEU A 316 22.14 -24.43 -9.91
C LEU A 316 23.39 -23.89 -9.21
N MET A 317 23.24 -23.44 -7.96
CA MET A 317 24.25 -22.66 -7.23
C MET A 317 24.91 -23.52 -6.14
N ILE A 318 26.18 -23.85 -6.32
CA ILE A 318 26.98 -24.70 -5.41
C ILE A 318 28.03 -23.81 -4.75
N GLU A 319 27.55 -23.04 -3.77
CA GLU A 319 28.29 -21.98 -3.07
C GLU A 319 28.84 -22.41 -1.71
N GLU A 320 28.80 -23.70 -1.40
CA GLU A 320 29.45 -24.27 -0.21
C GLU A 320 29.75 -25.76 -0.39
N THR A 321 30.47 -26.35 0.58
CA THR A 321 30.70 -27.80 0.63
C THR A 321 29.45 -28.54 1.12
N THR A 322 28.45 -28.63 0.25
CA THR A 322 27.13 -29.21 0.53
C THR A 322 27.16 -30.75 0.66
N PRO A 323 26.70 -31.31 1.80
CA PRO A 323 26.49 -32.74 1.96
C PRO A 323 25.39 -33.29 1.04
N PHE A 324 25.48 -34.56 0.65
CA PHE A 324 24.45 -35.26 -0.15
C PHE A 324 24.16 -34.62 -1.52
N LEU A 325 25.16 -33.94 -2.12
CA LEU A 325 25.00 -33.26 -3.42
C LEU A 325 24.56 -34.22 -4.55
N TYR A 326 24.93 -35.50 -4.49
CA TYR A 326 24.45 -36.51 -5.44
C TYR A 326 22.93 -36.72 -5.36
N HIS A 327 22.35 -36.76 -4.15
CA HIS A 327 20.90 -36.83 -3.97
C HIS A 327 20.19 -35.55 -4.38
N TRP A 328 20.87 -34.40 -4.28
CA TRP A 328 20.35 -33.15 -4.81
C TRP A 328 20.20 -33.22 -6.33
N PHE A 329 21.22 -33.74 -7.03
CA PHE A 329 21.13 -33.99 -8.48
C PHE A 329 20.07 -35.03 -8.85
N ASP A 330 19.92 -36.14 -8.10
CA ASP A 330 18.84 -37.12 -8.34
C ASP A 330 17.45 -36.45 -8.31
N ARG A 331 17.26 -35.47 -7.43
CA ARG A 331 15.99 -34.72 -7.29
C ARG A 331 15.78 -33.71 -8.41
N LEU A 332 16.84 -33.07 -8.89
CA LEU A 332 16.79 -32.19 -10.06
C LEU A 332 16.46 -32.98 -11.34
N ASP A 333 17.07 -34.15 -11.51
CA ASP A 333 16.77 -35.06 -12.62
C ASP A 333 15.27 -35.45 -12.59
N ALA A 334 14.71 -35.66 -11.39
CA ALA A 334 13.31 -36.03 -11.17
C ALA A 334 12.27 -34.90 -11.36
N LEU A 335 12.68 -33.64 -11.56
CA LEU A 335 11.73 -32.55 -11.84
C LEU A 335 10.94 -32.83 -13.12
N THR A 336 9.62 -32.61 -13.07
CA THR A 336 8.69 -32.97 -14.16
C THR A 336 8.57 -31.91 -15.25
N TYR A 337 9.07 -30.69 -15.01
CA TYR A 337 9.04 -29.62 -16.00
C TYR A 337 9.76 -30.05 -17.30
N PRO A 338 9.20 -29.76 -18.49
CA PRO A 338 9.78 -30.20 -19.76
C PRO A 338 11.24 -29.74 -19.92
N LYS A 339 12.17 -30.70 -20.05
CA LYS A 339 13.61 -30.41 -20.07
C LYS A 339 14.03 -29.58 -21.29
N ASP A 340 13.29 -29.69 -22.40
CA ASP A 340 13.43 -28.87 -23.61
C ASP A 340 12.95 -27.42 -23.45
N LYS A 341 12.35 -27.07 -22.31
CA LYS A 341 11.97 -25.70 -21.90
C LYS A 341 12.92 -25.10 -20.87
N LEU A 342 13.96 -25.84 -20.46
CA LEU A 342 14.90 -25.46 -19.41
C LEU A 342 16.28 -25.15 -20.02
N ASP A 343 16.67 -23.88 -19.93
CA ASP A 343 18.07 -23.49 -20.04
C ASP A 343 18.71 -23.69 -18.65
N VAL A 344 19.89 -24.32 -18.57
CA VAL A 344 20.54 -24.63 -17.28
C VAL A 344 21.89 -23.94 -17.18
N LEU A 345 22.10 -23.20 -16.10
CA LEU A 345 23.43 -22.71 -15.69
C LEU A 345 23.83 -23.35 -14.36
N VAL A 346 24.95 -24.04 -14.34
CA VAL A 346 25.54 -24.59 -13.12
C VAL A 346 26.71 -23.73 -12.70
N HIS A 347 26.68 -23.21 -11.47
CA HIS A 347 27.79 -22.49 -10.86
C HIS A 347 28.35 -23.31 -9.71
N ASN A 348 29.61 -23.72 -9.80
CA ASN A 348 30.32 -24.40 -8.73
C ASN A 348 31.46 -23.52 -8.23
N GLN A 349 31.37 -23.02 -7.00
CA GLN A 349 32.46 -22.25 -6.40
C GLN A 349 33.54 -23.17 -5.78
N TYR A 350 33.24 -24.45 -5.52
CA TYR A 350 34.07 -25.31 -4.67
C TYR A 350 34.71 -26.49 -5.42
N ALA A 351 36.05 -26.51 -5.45
CA ALA A 351 36.82 -27.59 -6.06
C ALA A 351 36.52 -28.99 -5.49
N TYR A 352 36.05 -29.05 -4.24
CA TYR A 352 35.61 -30.30 -3.59
C TYR A 352 34.53 -31.04 -4.40
N HIS A 353 33.61 -30.30 -5.04
CA HIS A 353 32.48 -30.86 -5.79
C HIS A 353 32.75 -31.02 -7.29
N GLU A 354 33.87 -30.50 -7.79
CA GLU A 354 34.17 -30.34 -9.22
C GLU A 354 33.93 -31.61 -10.05
N LYS A 355 34.43 -32.75 -9.57
CA LYS A 355 34.24 -34.04 -10.26
C LYS A 355 32.77 -34.43 -10.35
N LEU A 356 32.03 -34.33 -9.24
CA LEU A 356 30.62 -34.75 -9.20
C LEU A 356 29.76 -33.83 -10.09
N VAL A 357 30.04 -32.53 -10.08
CA VAL A 357 29.32 -31.53 -10.87
C VAL A 357 29.60 -31.70 -12.36
N SER A 358 30.88 -31.82 -12.75
CA SER A 358 31.26 -32.04 -14.14
C SER A 358 30.71 -33.36 -14.71
N ASP A 359 30.73 -34.44 -13.93
CA ASP A 359 30.12 -35.72 -14.32
C ASP A 359 28.60 -35.57 -14.57
N TRP A 360 27.88 -34.83 -13.72
CA TRP A 360 26.44 -34.59 -13.90
C TRP A 360 26.13 -33.68 -15.10
N VAL A 361 26.92 -32.63 -15.30
CA VAL A 361 26.81 -31.72 -16.45
C VAL A 361 27.01 -32.49 -17.75
N GLU A 362 28.08 -33.28 -17.86
CA GLU A 362 28.36 -34.05 -19.07
C GLU A 362 27.29 -35.10 -19.36
N LYS A 363 26.76 -35.77 -18.32
CA LYS A 363 25.63 -36.70 -18.44
C LYS A 363 24.37 -36.04 -19.01
N ASN A 364 24.11 -34.78 -18.66
CA ASN A 364 22.83 -34.11 -18.92
C ASN A 364 22.86 -33.05 -20.02
N LYS A 365 24.02 -32.73 -20.61
CA LYS A 365 24.18 -31.64 -21.58
C LYS A 365 23.20 -31.67 -22.77
N ASP A 366 22.81 -32.87 -23.21
CA ASP A 366 21.91 -33.08 -24.36
C ASP A 366 20.44 -33.32 -23.95
N THR A 367 20.15 -33.32 -22.64
CA THR A 367 18.79 -33.54 -22.10
C THR A 367 18.02 -32.24 -21.96
N TYR A 368 18.71 -31.15 -21.64
CA TYR A 368 18.15 -29.83 -21.43
C TYR A 368 18.23 -29.00 -22.72
N LYS A 369 17.45 -27.92 -22.81
CA LYS A 369 17.47 -27.01 -23.96
C LYS A 369 18.86 -26.42 -24.20
N SER A 370 19.53 -26.02 -23.13
CA SER A 370 20.94 -25.65 -23.12
C SER A 370 21.55 -25.91 -21.75
N MET A 371 22.87 -26.08 -21.72
CA MET A 371 23.62 -26.28 -20.48
C MET A 371 24.92 -25.49 -20.50
N LYS A 372 25.12 -24.66 -19.48
CA LYS A 372 26.38 -23.94 -19.21
C LYS A 372 26.91 -24.32 -17.84
N TYR A 373 28.22 -24.47 -17.76
CA TYR A 373 28.89 -24.79 -16.52
C TYR A 373 29.98 -23.75 -16.23
N VAL A 374 29.90 -23.15 -15.05
CA VAL A 374 30.91 -22.27 -14.47
C VAL A 374 31.66 -23.07 -13.41
N SER A 375 32.89 -23.43 -13.73
CA SER A 375 33.76 -24.28 -12.92
C SER A 375 34.33 -23.52 -11.73
N SER A 376 34.70 -24.25 -10.67
CA SER A 376 35.41 -23.68 -9.52
C SER A 376 36.76 -23.05 -9.88
N THR A 377 37.35 -23.44 -11.02
CA THR A 377 38.60 -22.87 -11.52
C THR A 377 38.44 -21.47 -12.12
N GLU A 378 37.21 -21.06 -12.48
CA GLU A 378 36.94 -19.69 -12.92
C GLU A 378 37.03 -18.68 -11.77
N GLY A 379 36.97 -19.15 -10.52
CA GLY A 379 37.23 -18.32 -9.33
C GLY A 379 36.13 -17.28 -9.04
N LEU A 380 34.94 -17.45 -9.59
CA LEU A 380 33.80 -16.57 -9.31
C LEU A 380 33.22 -16.87 -7.92
N ASN A 381 32.90 -15.82 -7.18
CA ASN A 381 32.16 -15.93 -5.93
C ASN A 381 30.65 -16.03 -6.16
N ALA A 382 29.89 -16.38 -5.12
CA ALA A 382 28.44 -16.51 -5.19
C ALA A 382 27.70 -15.28 -5.77
N ALA A 383 28.15 -14.05 -5.47
CA ALA A 383 27.52 -12.84 -6.00
C ALA A 383 27.81 -12.66 -7.50
N GLU A 384 29.04 -12.94 -7.93
CA GLU A 384 29.43 -12.93 -9.35
C GLU A 384 28.70 -14.03 -10.13
N GLY A 385 28.55 -15.23 -9.56
CA GLY A 385 27.76 -16.32 -10.13
C GLY A 385 26.29 -15.93 -10.33
N LYS A 386 25.66 -15.31 -9.32
CA LYS A 386 24.28 -14.79 -9.41
C LYS A 386 24.13 -13.68 -10.44
N ASN A 387 25.10 -12.76 -10.54
CA ASN A 387 25.09 -11.72 -11.56
C ASN A 387 25.22 -12.31 -12.98
N LYS A 388 26.04 -13.35 -13.15
CA LYS A 388 26.18 -14.07 -14.42
C LYS A 388 24.89 -14.78 -14.82
N ALA A 389 24.20 -15.40 -13.87
CA ALA A 389 22.88 -15.98 -14.07
C ALA A 389 21.85 -14.94 -14.55
N LEU A 390 21.78 -13.79 -13.88
CA LEU A 390 20.88 -12.70 -14.26
C LEU A 390 21.20 -12.17 -15.67
N GLN A 391 22.48 -11.91 -15.95
CA GLN A 391 22.92 -11.44 -17.27
C GLN A 391 22.57 -12.44 -18.37
N GLN A 392 22.79 -13.73 -18.13
CA GLN A 392 22.40 -14.76 -19.10
C GLN A 392 20.89 -14.75 -19.37
N CYS A 393 20.08 -14.63 -18.31
CA CYS A 393 18.62 -14.56 -18.46
C CYS A 393 18.20 -13.39 -19.35
N ILE A 394 18.83 -12.23 -19.18
CA ILE A 394 18.62 -11.04 -20.01
C ILE A 394 19.05 -11.30 -21.46
N ASP A 395 20.25 -11.85 -21.68
CA ASP A 395 20.80 -12.12 -23.00
C ASP A 395 19.96 -13.14 -23.79
N GLU A 396 19.46 -14.16 -23.10
CA GLU A 396 18.62 -15.23 -23.66
C GLU A 396 17.14 -14.87 -23.72
N LYS A 397 16.76 -13.70 -23.18
CA LYS A 397 15.36 -13.25 -23.08
C LYS A 397 14.47 -14.31 -22.41
N CYS A 398 14.96 -14.87 -21.31
CA CYS A 398 14.21 -15.82 -20.50
C CYS A 398 12.88 -15.19 -20.03
N GLU A 399 11.85 -16.00 -19.86
CA GLU A 399 10.59 -15.53 -19.24
C GLU A 399 10.69 -15.58 -17.71
N TYR A 400 11.40 -16.58 -17.17
CA TYR A 400 11.63 -16.74 -15.74
C TYR A 400 13.07 -17.13 -15.43
N LEU A 401 13.56 -16.65 -14.27
CA LEU A 401 14.82 -17.08 -13.64
C LEU A 401 14.50 -17.84 -12.36
N LEU A 402 14.99 -19.07 -12.24
CA LEU A 402 14.90 -19.87 -11.01
C LEU A 402 16.30 -20.15 -10.48
N SER A 403 16.63 -19.61 -9.29
CA SER A 403 17.89 -19.91 -8.61
C SER A 403 17.68 -20.94 -7.49
N ILE A 404 18.47 -22.02 -7.53
CA ILE A 404 18.41 -23.13 -6.58
C ILE A 404 19.79 -23.31 -5.95
N ASP A 405 19.91 -23.00 -4.68
CA ASP A 405 21.12 -23.25 -3.91
C ASP A 405 21.22 -24.75 -3.56
N SER A 406 22.43 -25.32 -3.56
CA SER A 406 22.65 -26.75 -3.33
C SER A 406 22.16 -27.26 -1.96
N VAL A 407 22.02 -26.37 -0.97
CA VAL A 407 21.42 -26.68 0.33
C VAL A 407 19.88 -26.81 0.29
N ALA A 408 19.24 -26.34 -0.78
CA ALA A 408 17.80 -26.43 -0.99
C ALA A 408 17.41 -27.79 -1.56
N GLN A 409 16.85 -28.63 -0.69
CA GLN A 409 16.50 -30.01 -0.99
C GLN A 409 15.07 -30.12 -1.57
N ILE A 410 14.95 -30.06 -2.90
CA ILE A 410 13.67 -30.10 -3.59
C ILE A 410 13.08 -31.52 -3.54
N THR A 411 11.95 -31.68 -2.86
CA THR A 411 11.27 -32.98 -2.69
C THR A 411 9.98 -33.11 -3.49
N LYS A 412 9.58 -32.06 -4.19
CA LYS A 412 8.37 -31.99 -5.01
C LYS A 412 8.76 -31.96 -6.49
N PRO A 413 8.54 -33.03 -7.26
CA PRO A 413 8.88 -33.07 -8.69
C PRO A 413 8.22 -31.98 -9.53
N ASP A 414 7.01 -31.56 -9.14
CA ASP A 414 6.16 -30.57 -9.81
C ASP A 414 6.40 -29.13 -9.32
N LEU A 415 7.53 -28.85 -8.67
CA LEU A 415 7.82 -27.54 -8.07
C LEU A 415 7.73 -26.40 -9.10
N LEU A 416 8.33 -26.58 -10.28
CA LEU A 416 8.45 -25.51 -11.27
C LEU A 416 7.08 -25.17 -11.86
N GLU A 417 6.28 -26.18 -12.21
CA GLU A 417 4.90 -26.05 -12.65
C GLU A 417 4.07 -25.32 -11.59
N HIS A 418 4.24 -25.69 -10.32
CA HIS A 418 3.56 -25.01 -9.22
C HIS A 418 3.92 -23.53 -9.14
N LEU A 419 5.22 -23.18 -9.16
CA LEU A 419 5.68 -21.79 -9.06
C LEU A 419 5.24 -20.95 -10.27
N VAL A 420 5.37 -21.49 -11.48
CA VAL A 420 4.92 -20.83 -12.72
C VAL A 420 3.40 -20.59 -12.68
N SER A 421 2.62 -21.57 -12.21
CA SER A 421 1.17 -21.44 -12.12
C SER A 421 0.72 -20.27 -11.24
N LEU A 422 1.54 -19.81 -10.30
CA LEU A 422 1.19 -18.74 -9.36
C LEU A 422 1.27 -17.33 -9.97
N ASN A 423 1.90 -17.19 -11.14
CA ASN A 423 1.93 -15.94 -11.93
C ASN A 423 2.34 -14.72 -11.10
N LYS A 424 3.53 -14.79 -10.47
CA LYS A 424 4.08 -13.73 -9.62
C LYS A 424 5.41 -13.26 -10.19
N SER A 425 5.67 -11.95 -10.10
CA SER A 425 6.92 -11.32 -10.50
C SER A 425 8.13 -11.86 -9.72
N CYS A 426 7.91 -12.21 -8.44
CA CYS A 426 8.91 -12.87 -7.60
C CYS A 426 8.21 -13.79 -6.60
N ILE A 427 8.68 -15.03 -6.48
CA ILE A 427 8.14 -16.02 -5.55
C ILE A 427 9.24 -17.00 -5.11
N THR A 428 9.14 -17.47 -3.88
CA THR A 428 10.02 -18.50 -3.33
C THR A 428 9.18 -19.58 -2.65
N PRO A 429 9.48 -20.88 -2.84
CA PRO A 429 8.88 -21.91 -2.02
C PRO A 429 9.37 -21.77 -0.57
N MET A 430 8.44 -21.92 0.38
CA MET A 430 8.82 -22.03 1.78
C MET A 430 9.52 -23.37 2.00
N MET A 431 10.80 -23.32 2.38
CA MET A 431 11.56 -24.49 2.81
C MET A 431 12.00 -24.27 4.25
N VAL A 432 11.87 -25.31 5.08
CA VAL A 432 12.16 -25.25 6.51
C VAL A 432 13.24 -26.26 6.83
N ARG A 433 14.19 -25.88 7.69
CA ARG A 433 15.19 -26.81 8.21
C ARG A 433 14.50 -27.83 9.14
N PRO A 434 14.60 -29.14 8.88
CA PRO A 434 13.90 -30.15 9.68
C PRO A 434 14.16 -30.01 11.18
N GLY A 435 13.08 -30.00 11.97
CA GLY A 435 13.13 -29.89 13.43
C GLY A 435 13.43 -28.48 13.97
N LEU A 436 13.54 -27.47 13.12
CA LEU A 436 13.83 -26.08 13.49
C LEU A 436 12.86 -25.12 12.80
N LEU A 437 12.86 -23.85 13.22
CA LEU A 437 12.03 -22.80 12.61
C LEU A 437 12.74 -22.05 11.46
N PHE A 438 14.05 -22.28 11.26
CA PHE A 438 14.80 -21.59 10.20
C PHE A 438 14.24 -21.96 8.82
N SER A 439 13.88 -20.94 8.03
CA SER A 439 13.28 -21.10 6.72
C SER A 439 13.90 -20.19 5.66
N THR A 440 13.42 -20.29 4.43
CA THR A 440 13.89 -19.51 3.26
C THR A 440 13.44 -18.06 3.20
N PHE A 441 12.71 -17.56 4.21
CA PHE A 441 12.21 -16.19 4.21
C PHE A 441 12.24 -15.56 5.61
N TRP A 442 12.26 -14.23 5.64
CA TRP A 442 12.02 -13.44 6.84
C TRP A 442 10.64 -12.79 6.73
N ALA A 443 9.83 -12.88 7.78
CA ALA A 443 8.53 -12.21 7.83
C ALA A 443 8.63 -10.72 8.21
N GLU A 444 9.78 -10.29 8.75
CA GLU A 444 9.95 -8.97 9.34
C GLU A 444 11.43 -8.55 9.27
N LYS A 445 11.68 -7.24 9.31
CA LYS A 445 13.02 -6.65 9.47
C LYS A 445 13.04 -5.71 10.67
N ASN A 446 14.19 -5.58 11.33
CA ASN A 446 14.40 -4.54 12.34
C ASN A 446 14.73 -3.19 11.67
N GLU A 447 14.89 -2.15 12.48
CA GLU A 447 15.17 -0.77 12.01
C GLU A 447 16.46 -0.65 11.18
N ASN A 448 17.41 -1.58 11.36
CA ASN A 448 18.66 -1.63 10.61
C ASN A 448 18.57 -2.51 9.35
N GLY A 449 17.38 -3.02 9.00
CA GLY A 449 17.16 -3.88 7.84
C GLY A 449 17.57 -5.34 8.01
N TYR A 450 17.96 -5.76 9.22
CA TYR A 450 18.31 -7.16 9.53
C TYR A 450 17.09 -7.96 9.99
N TYR A 451 17.27 -9.27 10.15
CA TYR A 451 16.23 -10.19 10.63
C TYR A 451 15.54 -9.69 11.89
N ALA A 452 14.21 -9.75 11.87
CA ALA A 452 13.36 -9.73 13.06
C ALA A 452 12.35 -10.87 12.97
N GLN A 453 11.94 -11.39 14.13
CA GLN A 453 10.88 -12.38 14.17
C GLN A 453 9.53 -11.70 13.93
N GLY A 454 8.86 -12.03 12.83
CA GLY A 454 7.51 -11.55 12.55
C GLY A 454 6.46 -12.27 13.39
N GLU A 455 5.37 -11.57 13.69
CA GLU A 455 4.28 -12.02 14.58
C GLU A 455 3.74 -13.41 14.21
N ASN A 456 3.45 -13.63 12.92
CA ASN A 456 2.88 -14.90 12.44
C ASN A 456 3.93 -15.85 11.82
N TYR A 457 5.22 -15.57 12.02
CA TYR A 457 6.28 -16.35 11.35
C TYR A 457 6.23 -17.83 11.74
N ARG A 458 6.02 -18.10 13.03
CA ARG A 458 5.92 -19.47 13.53
C ARG A 458 4.78 -20.22 12.85
N ASP A 459 3.60 -19.61 12.80
CA ASP A 459 2.40 -20.27 12.29
C ASP A 459 2.54 -20.58 10.78
N HIS A 460 3.23 -19.71 10.03
CA HIS A 460 3.62 -19.99 8.64
C HIS A 460 4.54 -21.21 8.53
N VAL A 461 5.67 -21.23 9.24
CA VAL A 461 6.68 -22.31 9.11
C VAL A 461 6.25 -23.64 9.72
N THR A 462 5.28 -23.61 10.63
CA THR A 462 4.68 -24.81 11.25
C THR A 462 3.40 -25.24 10.57
N TYR A 463 2.96 -24.52 9.52
CA TYR A 463 1.74 -24.83 8.78
C TYR A 463 0.45 -24.74 9.61
N GLU A 464 0.46 -23.99 10.71
CA GLU A 464 -0.69 -23.79 11.61
C GLU A 464 -1.73 -22.77 11.05
N MET A 465 -1.39 -22.06 9.96
CA MET A 465 -2.30 -21.14 9.24
C MET A 465 -2.83 -21.67 7.90
N MET A 466 -2.64 -22.96 7.58
CA MET A 466 -3.14 -23.57 6.35
C MET A 466 -4.57 -24.11 6.46
#